data_AF-H2C181-F1
#
_entry.id   AF-H2C181-F1
#
_cell.length_a   1.000
_cell.length_b   1.000
_cell.length_c   1.000
_cell.angle_alpha   90.00
_cell.angle_beta   90.00
_cell.angle_gamma   90.00
#
_symmetry.space_group_name_H-M   'P 1'
#
loop_
_entity.id
_entity.type
_entity.pdbx_description
1 polymer ?
#
loop_
_entity_poly.entity_id
_entity_poly.type
_entity_poly.pdbx_seq_one_letter_code
_entity_poly.pdbx_strand_id
1 'polypeptide(L)'
;MEVKHLFRGNLISLIASLVILLELTLLEFEGLNFIFALPSVLTLWVIWAMAIPSVLTYHMVKLERQWMLDFFGALAVMIAGIGLVYLTLGKFLGVELILLGYTLEPVAGIPIYLTAKRVRPTYSSLFFWGAVVFTAGLPLYLVNLGPVAIVGDVVKMVGLVGLLLTLNTRSYVGGSAYRPR
;
A
#
# COMPACT_ATOMS: atom_id res chain seq x y z
N MET A 1 -6.81 17.38 -11.45
CA MET A 1 -6.59 16.32 -10.45
C MET A 1 -7.82 16.26 -9.56
N GLU A 2 -8.56 15.16 -9.59
CA GLU A 2 -9.71 15.02 -8.70
C GLU A 2 -9.24 14.67 -7.29
N VAL A 3 -9.09 15.70 -6.46
CA VAL A 3 -8.61 15.61 -5.07
C VAL A 3 -9.37 14.56 -4.26
N LYS A 4 -10.67 14.40 -4.54
CA LYS A 4 -11.56 13.41 -3.92
C LYS A 4 -11.09 11.97 -4.15
N HIS A 5 -10.65 11.63 -5.36
CA HIS A 5 -10.18 10.28 -5.69
C HIS A 5 -8.80 10.04 -5.08
N LEU A 6 -7.90 11.04 -5.09
CA LEU A 6 -6.61 10.91 -4.41
C LEU A 6 -6.76 10.70 -2.89
N PHE A 7 -7.69 11.44 -2.26
CA PHE A 7 -8.01 11.25 -0.85
C PHE A 7 -8.54 9.84 -0.57
N ARG A 8 -9.50 9.36 -1.38
CA ARG A 8 -10.06 8.01 -1.23
C ARG A 8 -9.00 6.93 -1.41
N GLY A 9 -8.12 7.05 -2.40
CA GLY A 9 -7.02 6.11 -2.62
C GLY A 9 -6.07 6.05 -1.42
N ASN A 10 -5.68 7.22 -0.89
CA ASN A 10 -4.85 7.31 0.31
C ASN A 10 -5.54 6.71 1.55
N LEU A 11 -6.86 6.89 1.68
CA LEU A 11 -7.63 6.35 2.80
C LEU A 11 -7.70 4.82 2.75
N ILE A 12 -8.01 4.24 1.58
CA ILE A 12 -8.01 2.79 1.39
C ILE A 12 -6.61 2.23 1.68
N SER A 13 -5.56 2.91 1.19
CA SER A 13 -4.16 2.53 1.43
C SER A 13 -3.79 2.57 2.91
N LEU A 14 -4.31 3.55 3.67
CA LEU A 14 -4.07 3.64 5.11
C LEU A 14 -4.74 2.50 5.87
N ILE A 15 -6.00 2.18 5.54
CA ILE A 15 -6.72 1.07 6.17
C ILE A 15 -6.01 -0.26 5.83
N ALA A 16 -5.60 -0.45 4.58
CA ALA A 16 -4.82 -1.63 4.19
C ALA A 16 -3.50 -1.72 4.98
N SER A 17 -2.80 -0.60 5.19
CA SER A 17 -1.57 -0.55 5.97
C SER A 17 -1.81 -0.96 7.43
N LEU A 18 -2.93 -0.58 8.06
CA LEU A 18 -3.26 -1.04 9.41
C LEU A 18 -3.45 -2.56 9.48
N VAL A 19 -4.08 -3.15 8.47
CA VAL A 19 -4.26 -4.61 8.37
C VAL A 19 -2.92 -5.31 8.10
N ILE A 20 -2.07 -4.73 7.24
CA ILE A 20 -0.70 -5.21 7.01
C ILE A 20 0.11 -5.16 8.30
N LEU A 21 0.09 -4.05 9.05
CA LEU A 21 0.80 -3.93 10.32
C LEU A 21 0.40 -5.03 11.31
N LEU A 22 -0.91 -5.32 11.41
CA LEU A 22 -1.40 -6.41 12.25
C LEU A 22 -0.79 -7.75 11.82
N GLU A 23 -0.83 -8.08 10.53
CA GLU A 23 -0.26 -9.32 9.99
C GLU A 23 1.25 -9.43 10.25
N LEU A 24 2.00 -8.37 9.94
CA LEU A 24 3.45 -8.31 10.16
C LEU A 24 3.81 -8.52 11.64
N THR A 25 3.02 -7.93 12.54
CA THR A 25 3.23 -8.05 13.98
C THR A 25 2.95 -9.48 14.44
N LEU A 26 1.87 -10.11 13.95
CA LEU A 26 1.57 -11.51 14.26
C LEU A 26 2.65 -12.46 13.71
N LEU A 27 3.14 -12.23 12.49
CA LEU A 27 4.26 -13.00 11.91
C LEU A 27 5.54 -12.87 12.74
N GLU A 28 5.80 -11.71 13.33
CA GLU A 28 6.98 -11.51 14.19
C GLU A 28 6.85 -12.28 15.51
N PHE A 29 5.65 -12.31 16.11
CA PHE A 29 5.43 -12.98 17.40
C PHE A 29 5.24 -14.50 17.29
N GLU A 30 4.49 -14.97 16.29
CA GLU A 30 4.15 -16.38 16.08
C GLU A 30 5.18 -17.10 15.17
N GLY A 31 6.06 -16.34 14.54
CA GLY A 31 7.07 -16.81 13.60
C GLY A 31 6.53 -17.03 12.19
N LEU A 32 7.44 -17.22 11.23
CA LEU A 32 7.12 -17.24 9.80
C LEU A 32 6.09 -18.31 9.40
N ASN A 33 6.06 -19.46 10.09
CA ASN A 33 5.11 -20.53 9.81
C ASN A 33 3.65 -20.10 10.05
N PHE A 34 3.42 -19.04 10.83
CA PHE A 34 2.09 -18.46 11.02
C PHE A 34 1.45 -18.00 9.71
N ILE A 35 2.24 -17.71 8.66
CA ILE A 35 1.73 -17.31 7.34
C ILE A 35 0.79 -18.33 6.70
N PHE A 36 0.89 -19.61 7.11
CA PHE A 36 0.03 -20.70 6.64
C PHE A 36 -1.19 -20.92 7.53
N ALA A 37 -1.27 -20.27 8.68
CA ALA A 37 -2.39 -20.40 9.60
C ALA A 37 -3.63 -19.71 9.02
N LEU A 38 -4.82 -20.28 9.29
CA LEU A 38 -6.08 -19.74 8.80
C LEU A 38 -6.27 -18.23 9.11
N PRO A 39 -5.96 -17.72 10.32
CA PRO A 39 -6.05 -16.28 10.58
C PRO A 39 -5.18 -15.43 9.65
N SER A 40 -3.92 -15.84 9.42
CA SER A 40 -3.02 -15.12 8.51
C SER A 40 -3.52 -15.15 7.07
N VAL A 41 -3.90 -16.34 6.57
CA VAL A 41 -4.42 -16.50 5.21
C VAL A 41 -5.66 -15.63 4.98
N LEU A 42 -6.59 -15.57 5.94
CA LEU A 42 -7.76 -14.69 5.88
C LEU A 42 -7.37 -13.21 5.86
N THR A 43 -6.44 -12.81 6.73
CA THR A 43 -5.91 -11.44 6.75
C THR A 43 -5.28 -11.05 5.41
N LEU A 44 -4.48 -11.92 4.82
CA LEU A 44 -3.84 -11.69 3.53
C LEU A 44 -4.85 -11.60 2.38
N TRP A 45 -5.91 -12.41 2.39
CA TRP A 45 -7.02 -12.27 1.44
C TRP A 45 -7.73 -10.92 1.57
N VAL A 46 -7.93 -10.42 2.79
CA VAL A 46 -8.48 -9.08 3.03
C VAL A 46 -7.55 -8.00 2.46
N ILE A 47 -6.24 -8.08 2.73
CA ILE A 47 -5.24 -7.14 2.20
C ILE A 47 -5.29 -7.11 0.67
N TRP A 48 -5.30 -8.28 0.03
CA TRP A 48 -5.38 -8.39 -1.42
C TRP A 48 -6.68 -7.82 -1.99
N ALA A 49 -7.82 -8.12 -1.36
CA ALA A 49 -9.11 -7.59 -1.76
C ALA A 49 -9.16 -6.06 -1.68
N MET A 50 -8.45 -5.45 -0.71
CA MET A 50 -8.31 -3.99 -0.57
C MET A 50 -7.38 -3.36 -1.61
N ALA A 51 -6.40 -4.11 -2.14
CA ALA A 51 -5.50 -3.60 -3.17
C ALA A 51 -6.24 -3.24 -4.47
N ILE A 52 -7.26 -4.01 -4.85
CA ILE A 52 -8.09 -3.78 -6.04
C ILE A 52 -8.75 -2.39 -6.04
N PRO A 53 -9.62 -2.04 -5.06
CA PRO A 53 -10.25 -0.72 -5.04
C PRO A 53 -9.24 0.40 -4.84
N SER A 54 -8.09 0.16 -4.22
CA SER A 54 -7.00 1.14 -4.11
C SER A 54 -6.46 1.51 -5.50
N VAL A 55 -6.04 0.51 -6.30
CA VAL A 55 -5.53 0.71 -7.67
C VAL A 55 -6.57 1.39 -8.55
N LEU A 56 -7.82 0.90 -8.53
CA LEU A 56 -8.92 1.50 -9.31
C LEU A 56 -9.17 2.96 -8.91
N THR A 57 -9.06 3.28 -7.62
CA THR A 57 -9.26 4.64 -7.14
C THR A 57 -8.16 5.58 -7.61
N TYR A 58 -6.90 5.14 -7.57
CA TYR A 58 -5.77 5.92 -8.08
C TYR A 58 -5.78 6.06 -9.60
N HIS A 59 -6.28 5.07 -10.34
CA HIS A 59 -6.48 5.16 -11.79
C HIS A 59 -7.35 6.36 -12.19
N MET A 60 -8.39 6.65 -11.40
CA MET A 60 -9.29 7.79 -11.64
C MET A 60 -8.64 9.17 -11.42
N VAL A 61 -7.46 9.25 -10.80
CA VAL A 61 -6.83 10.54 -10.42
C VAL A 61 -6.12 11.24 -11.60
N LYS A 62 -5.78 10.49 -12.67
CA LYS A 62 -4.86 10.91 -13.75
C LYS A 62 -3.49 11.32 -13.20
N LEU A 63 -2.78 10.37 -12.61
CA LEU A 63 -1.47 10.55 -12.00
C LEU A 63 -0.39 10.85 -13.06
N GLU A 64 0.71 11.44 -12.59
CA GLU A 64 1.93 11.49 -13.38
C GLU A 64 2.44 10.09 -13.71
N ARG A 65 2.72 9.81 -14.99
CA ARG A 65 3.14 8.48 -15.45
C ARG A 65 2.15 7.37 -15.08
N GLN A 66 0.85 7.65 -15.19
CA GLN A 66 -0.28 6.74 -14.91
C GLN A 66 -0.06 5.30 -15.37
N TRP A 67 0.53 5.10 -16.56
CA TRP A 67 0.83 3.78 -17.12
C TRP A 67 1.61 2.86 -16.16
N MET A 68 2.47 3.41 -15.29
CA MET A 68 3.23 2.63 -14.32
C MET A 68 2.31 2.01 -13.27
N LEU A 69 1.33 2.77 -12.76
CA LEU A 69 0.33 2.24 -11.84
C LEU A 69 -0.54 1.20 -12.55
N ASP A 70 -1.01 1.51 -13.76
CA ASP A 70 -1.94 0.65 -14.49
C ASP A 70 -1.30 -0.70 -14.81
N PHE A 71 -0.03 -0.70 -15.21
CA PHE A 71 0.70 -1.92 -15.53
C PHE A 71 1.22 -2.64 -14.28
N PHE A 72 2.06 -1.97 -13.48
CA PHE A 72 2.73 -2.62 -12.34
C PHE A 72 1.76 -2.87 -11.18
N GLY A 73 0.78 -1.99 -10.95
CA GLY A 73 -0.25 -2.20 -9.93
C GLY A 73 -1.15 -3.39 -10.26
N ALA A 74 -1.61 -3.49 -11.52
CA ALA A 74 -2.38 -4.66 -11.95
C ALA A 74 -1.55 -5.94 -11.86
N LEU A 75 -0.30 -5.91 -12.30
CA LEU A 75 0.61 -7.06 -12.25
C LEU A 75 0.88 -7.51 -10.81
N ALA A 76 1.12 -6.57 -9.89
CA ALA A 76 1.30 -6.84 -8.46
C ALA A 76 0.08 -7.57 -7.87
N VAL A 77 -1.12 -7.04 -8.11
CA VAL A 77 -2.38 -7.62 -7.64
C VAL A 77 -2.60 -9.02 -8.22
N MET A 78 -2.34 -9.23 -9.51
CA MET A 78 -2.48 -10.55 -10.13
C MET A 78 -1.51 -11.57 -9.55
N ILE A 79 -0.22 -11.24 -9.47
CA ILE A 79 0.82 -12.14 -8.95
C ILE A 79 0.53 -12.48 -7.48
N ALA A 80 0.22 -11.47 -6.65
CA ALA A 80 -0.11 -11.70 -5.25
C ALA A 80 -1.38 -12.55 -5.08
N GLY A 81 -2.39 -12.36 -5.92
CA GLY A 81 -3.62 -13.17 -5.93
C GLY A 81 -3.35 -14.63 -6.26
N ILE A 82 -2.51 -14.90 -7.27
CA ILE A 82 -2.05 -16.27 -7.58
C ILE A 82 -1.28 -16.83 -6.38
N GLY A 83 -0.38 -16.04 -5.80
CA GLY A 83 0.36 -16.42 -4.59
C GLY A 83 -0.55 -16.83 -3.43
N LEU A 84 -1.63 -16.09 -3.18
CA LEU A 84 -2.60 -16.42 -2.14
C LEU A 84 -3.35 -17.72 -2.37
N VAL A 85 -3.66 -18.06 -3.63
CA VAL A 85 -4.23 -19.38 -3.96
C VAL A 85 -3.25 -20.48 -3.59
N TYR A 86 -1.97 -20.35 -3.96
CA TYR A 86 -0.94 -21.33 -3.58
C TYR A 86 -0.71 -21.41 -2.07
N LEU A 87 -0.73 -20.26 -1.38
CA LEU A 87 -0.59 -20.18 0.07
C LEU A 87 -1.75 -20.87 0.80
N THR A 88 -2.99 -20.67 0.31
CA THR A 88 -4.19 -21.34 0.83
C THR A 88 -4.10 -22.87 0.70
N LEU A 89 -3.37 -23.36 -0.31
CA LEU A 89 -3.07 -24.78 -0.50
C LEU A 89 -1.88 -25.27 0.36
N GLY A 90 -1.33 -24.44 1.25
CA GLY A 90 -0.20 -24.76 2.11
C GLY A 90 1.15 -24.80 1.38
N LYS A 91 1.26 -24.20 0.19
CA LYS A 91 2.50 -24.25 -0.62
C LYS A 91 3.36 -23.02 -0.41
N PHE A 92 4.64 -23.23 -0.10
CA PHE A 92 5.61 -22.14 0.10
C PHE A 92 5.79 -21.23 -1.14
N LEU A 93 5.57 -21.77 -2.35
CA LEU A 93 5.51 -20.98 -3.59
C LEU A 93 4.53 -19.80 -3.49
N GLY A 94 3.47 -19.93 -2.68
CA GLY A 94 2.55 -18.83 -2.40
C GLY A 94 3.23 -17.62 -1.75
N VAL A 95 4.12 -17.86 -0.79
CA VAL A 95 4.93 -16.83 -0.12
C VAL A 95 5.84 -16.14 -1.13
N GLU A 96 6.55 -16.91 -1.95
CA GLU A 96 7.48 -16.39 -2.97
C GLU A 96 6.77 -15.48 -3.98
N LEU A 97 5.58 -15.90 -4.45
CA LEU A 97 4.76 -15.12 -5.37
C LEU A 97 4.21 -13.86 -4.70
N ILE A 98 3.76 -13.93 -3.45
CA ILE A 98 3.31 -12.73 -2.70
C ILE A 98 4.46 -11.73 -2.59
N LEU A 99 5.65 -12.18 -2.17
CA LEU A 99 6.85 -11.33 -2.11
C LEU A 99 7.16 -10.69 -3.47
N LEU A 100 7.11 -11.48 -4.54
CA LEU A 100 7.32 -10.99 -5.90
C LEU A 100 6.30 -9.91 -6.28
N GLY A 101 5.01 -10.11 -5.97
CA GLY A 101 3.97 -9.11 -6.17
C GLY A 101 4.28 -7.81 -5.43
N TYR A 102 4.68 -7.90 -4.15
CA TYR A 102 5.06 -6.74 -3.35
C TYR A 102 6.27 -5.98 -3.91
N THR A 103 7.24 -6.65 -4.57
CA THR A 103 8.38 -5.94 -5.19
C THR A 103 7.98 -4.95 -6.29
N LEU A 104 6.81 -5.14 -6.90
CA LEU A 104 6.28 -4.25 -7.92
C LEU A 104 5.55 -3.03 -7.34
N GLU A 105 5.14 -3.07 -6.06
CA GLU A 105 4.39 -1.99 -5.42
C GLU A 105 5.16 -0.66 -5.37
N PRO A 106 6.47 -0.61 -5.01
CA PRO A 106 7.23 0.63 -5.08
C PRO A 106 7.20 1.26 -6.48
N VAL A 107 7.27 0.44 -7.54
CA VAL A 107 7.23 0.92 -8.92
C VAL A 107 5.84 1.48 -9.25
N ALA A 108 4.77 0.77 -8.87
CA ALA A 108 3.40 1.24 -9.01
C ALA A 108 3.10 2.51 -8.17
N GLY A 109 3.85 2.71 -7.08
CA GLY A 109 3.75 3.86 -6.19
C GLY A 109 4.43 5.13 -6.72
N ILE A 110 5.33 5.04 -7.71
CA ILE A 110 6.03 6.21 -8.28
C ILE A 110 5.05 7.29 -8.80
N PRO A 111 4.02 6.95 -9.59
CA PRO A 111 2.98 7.91 -10.01
C PRO A 111 2.32 8.66 -8.87
N ILE A 112 1.98 7.94 -7.79
CA ILE A 112 1.33 8.51 -6.61
C ILE A 112 2.30 9.46 -5.91
N TYR A 113 3.56 9.04 -5.74
CA TYR A 113 4.63 9.86 -5.18
C TYR A 113 4.82 11.15 -5.96
N LEU A 114 5.05 11.08 -7.27
CA LEU A 114 5.30 12.27 -8.10
C LEU A 114 4.14 13.26 -8.01
N THR A 115 2.90 12.75 -8.12
CA THR A 115 1.69 13.57 -8.06
C THR A 115 1.50 14.20 -6.67
N ALA A 116 1.66 13.43 -5.59
CA ALA A 116 1.48 13.91 -4.22
C ALA A 116 2.62 14.82 -3.75
N LYS A 117 3.84 14.65 -4.29
CA LYS A 117 5.01 15.49 -3.99
C LYS A 117 4.78 16.95 -4.39
N ARG A 118 4.00 17.20 -5.45
CA ARG A 118 3.58 18.58 -5.84
C ARG A 118 2.68 19.24 -4.78
N VAL A 119 2.03 18.46 -3.92
CA VAL A 119 1.13 18.95 -2.87
C VAL A 119 1.88 19.06 -1.53
N ARG A 120 2.52 17.97 -1.09
CA ARG A 120 3.31 17.90 0.16
C ARG A 120 4.53 16.99 -0.03
N PRO A 121 5.72 17.55 -0.29
CA PRO A 121 6.93 16.77 -0.54
C PRO A 121 7.31 15.84 0.62
N THR A 122 7.23 16.33 1.86
CA THR A 122 7.64 15.57 3.06
C THR A 122 6.79 14.32 3.24
N TYR A 123 5.46 14.48 3.32
CA TYR A 123 4.55 13.35 3.54
C TYR A 123 4.51 12.38 2.37
N SER A 124 4.63 12.90 1.14
CA SER A 124 4.76 12.05 -0.04
C SER A 124 6.05 11.22 -0.02
N SER A 125 7.16 11.80 0.46
CA SER A 125 8.44 11.08 0.59
C SER A 125 8.40 10.04 1.70
N LEU A 126 7.79 10.34 2.86
CA LEU A 126 7.58 9.36 3.94
C LEU A 126 6.72 8.19 3.46
N PHE A 127 5.63 8.47 2.75
CA PHE A 127 4.78 7.44 2.15
C PHE A 127 5.58 6.54 1.20
N PHE A 128 6.30 7.14 0.25
CA PHE A 128 7.02 6.39 -0.77
C PHE A 128 8.19 5.58 -0.22
N TRP A 129 9.10 6.22 0.52
CA TRP A 129 10.27 5.54 1.07
C TRP A 129 9.90 4.57 2.19
N GLY A 130 8.86 4.84 2.97
CA GLY A 130 8.28 3.87 3.89
C GLY A 130 7.82 2.60 3.16
N ALA A 131 7.13 2.75 2.03
CA ALA A 131 6.73 1.61 1.19
C ALA A 131 7.94 0.84 0.64
N VAL A 132 9.00 1.53 0.19
CA VAL A 132 10.24 0.87 -0.27
C VAL A 132 10.88 0.05 0.85
N VAL A 133 11.02 0.63 2.06
CA VAL A 133 11.61 -0.06 3.22
C VAL A 133 10.74 -1.23 3.65
N PHE A 134 9.41 -1.06 3.67
CA PHE A 134 8.47 -2.15 3.95
C PHE A 134 8.70 -3.33 3.00
N THR A 135 8.66 -3.09 1.69
CA THR A 135 8.83 -4.12 0.68
C THR A 135 10.21 -4.80 0.77
N ALA A 136 11.27 -4.02 0.95
CA ALA A 136 12.62 -4.54 1.11
C ALA A 136 12.80 -5.33 2.44
N GLY A 137 11.99 -5.01 3.45
CA GLY A 137 11.99 -5.69 4.74
C GLY A 137 11.26 -7.03 4.74
N LEU A 138 10.31 -7.28 3.82
CA LEU A 138 9.52 -8.52 3.83
C LEU A 138 10.39 -9.79 3.72
N PRO A 139 11.39 -9.89 2.83
CA PRO A 139 12.28 -11.06 2.78
C PRO A 139 13.14 -11.23 4.03
N LEU A 140 13.30 -10.17 4.84
CA LEU A 140 14.16 -10.19 6.03
C LEU A 140 13.55 -10.98 7.19
N TYR A 141 12.26 -11.32 7.13
CA TYR A 141 11.66 -12.31 8.04
C TYR A 141 12.38 -13.67 7.99
N LEU A 142 12.98 -14.03 6.85
CA LEU A 142 13.74 -15.28 6.70
C LEU A 142 15.01 -15.32 7.56
N VAL A 143 15.49 -14.16 8.01
CA VAL A 143 16.72 -14.00 8.79
C VAL A 143 16.48 -13.26 10.11
N ASN A 144 15.25 -13.32 10.64
CA ASN A 144 14.83 -12.69 11.91
C ASN A 144 15.03 -11.17 11.96
N LEU A 145 14.87 -10.50 10.82
CA LEU A 145 14.91 -9.04 10.69
C LEU A 145 13.55 -8.50 10.18
N GLY A 146 12.46 -9.20 10.50
CA GLY A 146 11.08 -8.80 10.26
C GLY A 146 10.70 -7.39 10.76
N PRO A 147 11.28 -6.87 11.88
CA PRO A 147 11.00 -5.51 12.34
C PRO A 147 11.28 -4.41 11.31
N VAL A 148 12.15 -4.65 10.32
CA VAL A 148 12.40 -3.69 9.23
C VAL A 148 11.14 -3.44 8.40
N ALA A 149 10.37 -4.48 8.08
CA ALA A 149 9.13 -4.36 7.34
C ALA A 149 8.08 -3.57 8.13
N ILE A 150 7.98 -3.85 9.43
CA ILE A 150 7.07 -3.18 10.38
C ILE A 150 7.38 -1.68 10.43
N VAL A 151 8.65 -1.31 10.62
CA VAL A 151 9.07 0.10 10.65
C VAL A 151 8.78 0.79 9.32
N GLY A 152 9.04 0.14 8.19
CA GLY A 152 8.69 0.66 6.86
C GLY A 152 7.20 0.96 6.73
N ASP A 153 6.34 0.04 7.17
CA ASP A 153 4.90 0.20 7.12
C ASP A 153 4.40 1.35 8.02
N VAL A 154 4.97 1.48 9.23
CA VAL A 154 4.68 2.62 10.14
C VAL A 154 5.07 3.96 9.51
N VAL A 155 6.27 4.06 8.92
CA VAL A 155 6.72 5.29 8.23
C VAL A 155 5.80 5.62 7.05
N LYS A 156 5.40 4.62 6.27
CA LYS A 156 4.44 4.75 5.17
C LYS A 156 3.11 5.31 5.68
N MET A 157 2.60 4.79 6.79
CA MET A 157 1.35 5.26 7.42
C MET A 157 1.43 6.72 7.88
N VAL A 158 2.53 7.13 8.50
CA VAL A 158 2.74 8.55 8.88
C VAL A 158 2.66 9.46 7.64
N GLY A 159 3.24 9.02 6.52
CA GLY A 159 3.11 9.70 5.23
C GLY A 159 1.66 9.81 4.75
N LEU A 160 0.90 8.71 4.78
CA LEU A 160 -0.51 8.68 4.39
C LEU A 160 -1.39 9.58 5.25
N VAL A 161 -1.22 9.55 6.58
CA VAL A 161 -1.96 10.43 7.50
C VAL A 161 -1.69 11.90 7.18
N GLY A 162 -0.42 12.29 7.00
CA GLY A 162 -0.07 13.67 6.65
C GLY A 162 -0.64 14.14 5.30
N LEU A 163 -0.68 13.24 4.31
CA LEU A 163 -1.32 13.51 3.01
C LEU A 163 -2.83 13.68 3.16
N LEU A 164 -3.51 12.79 3.88
CA LEU A 164 -4.96 12.86 4.11
C LEU A 164 -5.37 14.15 4.82
N LEU A 165 -4.65 14.52 5.88
CA LEU A 165 -4.90 15.77 6.60
C LEU A 165 -4.77 16.98 5.67
N THR A 166 -3.74 17.01 4.81
CA THR A 166 -3.55 18.13 3.87
C THR A 166 -4.65 18.19 2.81
N LEU A 167 -5.03 17.05 2.22
CA LEU A 167 -6.03 17.00 1.16
C LEU A 167 -7.44 17.34 1.68
N ASN A 168 -7.74 16.98 2.93
CA ASN A 168 -8.98 17.37 3.59
C ASN A 168 -9.09 18.89 3.74
N THR A 169 -8.02 19.56 4.21
CA THR A 169 -8.01 21.03 4.33
C THR A 169 -8.20 21.74 2.99
N ARG A 170 -7.57 21.25 1.90
CA ARG A 170 -7.75 21.83 0.57
C ARG A 170 -9.16 21.62 0.00
N SER A 171 -9.78 20.48 0.28
CA SER A 171 -11.17 20.22 -0.12
C SER A 171 -12.14 21.19 0.55
N TYR A 172 -11.83 21.61 1.78
CA TYR A 172 -12.61 22.60 2.54
C TYR A 172 -12.41 24.04 2.02
N VAL A 173 -11.17 24.43 1.71
CA VAL A 173 -10.85 25.78 1.21
C VAL A 173 -11.32 25.99 -0.24
N GLY A 174 -11.28 24.95 -1.08
CA GLY A 174 -11.81 25.02 -2.46
C GLY A 174 -13.34 25.07 -2.55
N GLY A 175 -14.06 24.76 -1.46
CA GLY A 175 -15.51 24.81 -1.39
C GLY A 175 -16.11 26.15 -0.94
N SER A 176 -15.31 27.06 -0.37
CA SER A 176 -15.81 28.36 0.14
C SER A 176 -15.45 29.57 -0.74
N ALA A 177 -14.74 29.37 -1.85
CA ALA A 177 -14.22 30.47 -2.67
C ALA A 177 -14.67 30.40 -4.14
N TYR A 178 -15.99 30.45 -4.39
CA TYR A 178 -16.53 31.07 -5.62
C TYR A 178 -18.04 31.33 -5.46
N ARG A 179 -18.41 32.54 -5.00
CA ARG A 179 -19.70 33.14 -5.34
C ARG A 179 -19.40 34.33 -6.25
N PRO A 180 -19.58 34.23 -7.57
CA PRO A 180 -19.55 35.43 -8.40
C PRO A 180 -20.76 36.28 -7.98
N ARG A 181 -20.49 37.53 -7.62
CA ARG A 181 -21.51 38.58 -7.61
C ARG A 181 -21.82 38.98 -9.04
#